data_AF-A0A2P9AWQ9-F1
#
_entry.id   AF-A0A2P9AWQ9-F1
#
_cell.length_a   1.000
_cell.length_b   1.000
_cell.length_c   1.000
_cell.angle_alpha   90.00
_cell.angle_beta   90.00
_cell.angle_gamma   90.00
#
_symmetry.space_group_name_H-M   'P 1'
#
loop_
_entity.id
_entity.type
_entity.pdbx_description
1 polymer ?
#
loop_
_entity_poly.entity_id
_entity_poly.type
_entity_poly.pdbx_seq_one_letter_code
_entity_poly.pdbx_strand_id
1 'polypeptide(L)'
;MFGTTNRKVAVEYVNPNITQALLQRGLEVIDAVDIVEGARIIKSDDEIACIRWACAVAEHGIARIQESMGPGVTEVQLWGNLNYTNLANQGGWHEGRMLASGPRINPWLQEATQRVIEEEDLVGFDTDMVGPFGYFCDVSRTFYYGKD
;
A
#
# COMPACT_ATOMS: atom_id res chain seq x y z
N MET A 1 13.32 -35.12 2.06
CA MET A 1 11.93 -34.86 1.61
C MET A 1 11.34 -33.92 2.64
N PHE A 2 10.97 -32.69 2.25
CA PHE A 2 10.31 -31.75 3.16
C PHE A 2 8.80 -32.08 3.17
N GLY A 3 8.20 -32.19 4.35
CA GLY A 3 6.78 -32.53 4.53
C GLY A 3 6.53 -33.55 5.64
N THR A 4 5.29 -33.66 6.10
CA THR A 4 4.86 -34.73 7.01
C THR A 4 4.34 -35.93 6.20
N THR A 5 4.05 -37.05 6.86
CA THR A 5 3.40 -38.21 6.21
C THR A 5 1.89 -38.03 5.99
N ASN A 6 1.31 -36.89 6.37
CA ASN A 6 -0.11 -36.61 6.11
C ASN A 6 -0.33 -36.18 4.64
N ARG A 7 -1.57 -36.33 4.15
CA ARG A 7 -1.95 -35.96 2.77
C ARG A 7 -2.51 -34.53 2.69
N LYS A 8 -2.28 -33.71 3.71
CA LYS A 8 -2.89 -32.40 3.87
C LYS A 8 -1.99 -31.32 3.29
N VAL A 9 -2.55 -30.48 2.43
CA VAL A 9 -1.87 -29.33 1.82
C VAL A 9 -2.77 -28.11 1.99
N ALA A 10 -2.22 -27.08 2.64
CA ALA A 10 -2.89 -25.78 2.74
C ALA A 10 -2.52 -24.92 1.53
N VAL A 11 -3.50 -24.24 0.93
CA VAL A 11 -3.30 -23.37 -0.22
C VAL A 11 -4.07 -22.06 -0.04
N GLU A 12 -3.47 -20.93 -0.39
CA GLU A 12 -4.07 -19.59 -0.36
C GLU A 12 -4.03 -18.96 -1.77
N TYR A 13 -5.09 -18.25 -2.17
CA TYR A 13 -5.24 -17.47 -3.41
C TYR A 13 -4.64 -18.08 -4.69
N VAL A 14 -4.99 -19.33 -5.01
CA VAL A 14 -4.58 -19.98 -6.27
C VAL A 14 -5.70 -20.02 -7.31
N ASN A 15 -5.30 -20.16 -8.58
CA ASN A 15 -6.23 -20.51 -9.65
C ASN A 15 -6.94 -21.85 -9.32
N PRO A 16 -8.27 -21.98 -9.53
CA PRO A 16 -9.02 -23.20 -9.26
C PRO A 16 -8.42 -24.49 -9.85
N ASN A 17 -7.73 -24.40 -10.99
CA ASN A 17 -7.06 -25.55 -11.63
C ASN A 17 -5.97 -26.17 -10.75
N ILE A 18 -5.28 -25.37 -9.93
CA ILE A 18 -4.26 -25.86 -8.99
C ILE A 18 -4.92 -26.71 -7.90
N THR A 19 -5.97 -26.18 -7.27
CA THR A 19 -6.76 -26.91 -6.27
C THR A 19 -7.29 -28.23 -6.83
N GLN A 20 -7.86 -28.21 -8.04
CA GLN A 20 -8.35 -29.43 -8.70
C GLN A 20 -7.22 -30.44 -8.96
N ALA A 21 -6.07 -29.99 -9.45
CA ALA A 21 -4.93 -30.87 -9.72
C ALA A 21 -4.33 -31.51 -8.45
N LEU A 22 -4.45 -30.84 -7.30
CA LEU A 22 -4.06 -31.39 -5.99
C LEU A 22 -5.09 -32.43 -5.49
N LEU A 23 -6.39 -32.12 -5.60
CA LEU A 23 -7.47 -33.05 -5.26
C LEU A 23 -7.41 -34.33 -6.11
N GLN A 24 -7.13 -34.22 -7.41
CA GLN A 24 -6.96 -35.37 -8.32
C GLN A 24 -5.76 -36.27 -7.96
N ARG A 25 -4.75 -35.71 -7.27
CA ARG A 25 -3.64 -36.49 -6.68
C ARG A 25 -4.00 -37.11 -5.32
N GLY A 26 -5.25 -36.97 -4.89
CA GLY A 26 -5.77 -37.48 -3.62
C GLY A 26 -5.22 -36.74 -2.41
N LEU A 27 -4.88 -35.46 -2.54
CA LEU A 27 -4.51 -34.62 -1.39
C LEU A 27 -5.77 -34.04 -0.75
N GLU A 28 -5.74 -33.87 0.56
CA GLU A 28 -6.72 -33.06 1.30
C GLU A 28 -6.27 -31.60 1.20
N VAL A 29 -6.98 -30.80 0.40
CA VAL A 29 -6.69 -29.38 0.24
C VAL A 29 -7.50 -28.60 1.27
N ILE A 30 -6.81 -27.80 2.09
CA ILE A 30 -7.43 -26.90 3.07
C ILE A 30 -7.08 -25.45 2.76
N ASP A 31 -7.88 -24.53 3.28
CA ASP A 31 -7.60 -23.10 3.20
C ASP A 31 -6.37 -22.74 4.06
N ALA A 32 -5.43 -22.00 3.48
CA ALA A 32 -4.24 -21.51 4.19
C ALA A 32 -4.37 -20.09 4.72
N VAL A 33 -5.41 -19.31 4.38
CA VAL A 33 -5.52 -17.89 4.72
C VAL A 33 -5.32 -17.67 6.22
N ASP A 34 -6.09 -18.34 7.09
CA ASP A 34 -5.98 -18.17 8.54
C ASP A 34 -4.60 -18.59 9.09
N ILE A 35 -3.96 -19.57 8.45
CA ILE A 35 -2.63 -20.06 8.85
C ILE A 35 -1.55 -19.04 8.49
N VAL A 36 -1.59 -18.53 7.25
CA VAL A 36 -0.61 -17.59 6.72
C VAL A 36 -0.77 -16.22 7.36
N GLU A 37 -2.00 -15.69 7.44
CA GLU A 37 -2.30 -14.44 8.14
C GLU A 37 -1.90 -14.53 9.62
N GLY A 38 -2.24 -15.64 10.29
CA GLY A 38 -1.83 -15.89 11.67
C GLY A 38 -0.31 -15.86 11.86
N ALA A 39 0.45 -16.46 10.93
CA ALA A 39 1.91 -16.42 10.95
C ALA A 39 2.46 -15.00 10.70
N ARG A 40 1.85 -14.23 9.79
CA ARG A 40 2.26 -12.87 9.43
C ARG A 40 1.97 -11.83 10.51
N ILE A 41 1.18 -12.14 11.54
CA ILE A 41 0.88 -11.21 12.63
C ILE A 41 2.15 -10.79 13.38
N ILE A 42 3.00 -11.76 13.74
CA ILE A 42 4.22 -11.55 14.52
C ILE A 42 5.41 -11.35 13.58
N LYS A 43 6.02 -10.17 13.62
CA LYS A 43 7.16 -9.82 12.77
C LYS A 43 8.45 -10.15 13.50
N SER A 44 9.43 -10.69 12.78
CA SER A 44 10.80 -10.78 13.29
C SER A 44 11.49 -9.41 13.29
N ASP A 45 12.65 -9.31 13.95
CA ASP A 45 13.41 -8.07 14.03
C ASP A 45 13.84 -7.54 12.64
N ASP A 46 14.17 -8.44 11.71
CA ASP A 46 14.53 -8.09 10.33
C ASP A 46 13.32 -7.51 9.58
N GLU A 47 12.13 -8.08 9.77
CA GLU A 47 10.90 -7.56 9.17
C GLU A 47 10.52 -6.20 9.74
N ILE A 48 10.71 -6.01 11.05
CA ILE A 48 10.51 -4.69 11.68
C ILE A 48 11.48 -3.66 11.10
N ALA A 49 12.73 -4.04 10.81
CA ALA A 49 13.68 -3.17 10.15
C ALA A 49 13.22 -2.78 8.73
N CYS A 50 12.69 -3.73 7.95
CA CYS A 50 12.09 -3.45 6.64
C CYS A 50 10.86 -2.52 6.73
N ILE A 51 9.98 -2.73 7.73
CA ILE A 51 8.82 -1.84 7.96
C ILE A 51 9.28 -0.42 8.28
N ARG A 52 10.28 -0.26 9.16
CA ARG A 52 10.84 1.07 9.47
C ARG A 52 11.41 1.76 8.24
N TRP A 53 12.05 1.01 7.35
CA TRP A 53 12.54 1.53 6.08
C TRP A 53 11.39 1.99 5.18
N ALA A 54 10.33 1.18 5.03
CA ALA A 54 9.15 1.57 4.27
C ALA A 54 8.50 2.85 4.85
N CYS A 55 8.40 2.97 6.17
CA CYS A 55 7.93 4.20 6.82
C CYS A 55 8.80 5.42 6.50
N ALA A 56 10.13 5.28 6.55
CA ALA A 56 11.02 6.40 6.22
C ALA A 56 10.87 6.87 4.76
N VAL A 57 10.63 5.94 3.82
CA VAL A 57 10.35 6.29 2.42
C VAL A 57 8.99 6.98 2.28
N ALA A 58 7.96 6.49 2.97
CA ALA A 58 6.64 7.11 2.97
C ALA A 58 6.71 8.55 3.51
N GLU A 59 7.37 8.74 4.65
CA GLU A 59 7.61 10.05 5.25
C GLU A 59 8.37 10.99 4.30
N HIS A 60 9.37 10.47 3.58
CA HIS A 60 10.08 11.26 2.56
C HIS A 60 9.15 11.68 1.41
N GLY A 61 8.28 10.77 0.93
CA GLY A 61 7.31 11.08 -0.12
C GLY A 61 6.24 12.07 0.36
N ILE A 62 5.80 11.97 1.61
CA ILE A 62 4.88 12.89 2.27
C ILE A 62 5.48 14.29 2.37
N ALA A 63 6.74 14.40 2.78
CA ALA A 63 7.44 15.68 2.80
C ALA A 63 7.46 16.32 1.40
N ARG A 64 7.71 15.52 0.35
CA ARG A 64 7.69 16.00 -1.03
C ARG A 64 6.29 16.41 -1.51
N ILE A 65 5.23 15.75 -1.07
CA ILE A 65 3.86 16.23 -1.31
C ILE A 65 3.72 17.63 -0.73
N GLN A 66 4.07 17.80 0.55
CA GLN A 66 3.94 19.08 1.25
C GLN A 66 4.74 20.20 0.58
N GLU A 67 6.00 19.94 0.23
CA GLU A 67 6.89 20.89 -0.46
C GLU A 67 6.42 21.25 -1.87
N SER A 68 5.70 20.33 -2.53
CA SER A 68 5.24 20.52 -3.91
C SER A 68 3.87 21.18 -4.00
N MET A 69 3.19 21.45 -2.89
CA MET A 69 1.94 22.21 -2.93
C MET A 69 2.22 23.64 -3.39
N GLY A 70 1.49 24.10 -4.39
CA GLY A 70 1.66 25.45 -4.92
C GLY A 70 0.68 25.77 -6.04
N PRO A 71 0.72 27.02 -6.56
CA PRO A 71 -0.18 27.47 -7.61
C PRO A 71 -0.08 26.60 -8.87
N GLY A 72 -1.23 26.12 -9.35
CA GLY A 72 -1.32 25.34 -10.60
C GLY A 72 -0.98 23.85 -10.45
N VAL A 73 -0.64 23.39 -9.24
CA VAL A 73 -0.33 21.98 -8.98
C VAL A 73 -1.61 21.16 -8.92
N THR A 74 -1.63 20.01 -9.60
CA THR A 74 -2.78 19.08 -9.57
C THR A 74 -2.61 17.98 -8.53
N GLU A 75 -3.73 17.40 -8.08
CA GLU A 75 -3.72 16.23 -7.19
C GLU A 75 -2.85 15.09 -7.72
N VAL A 76 -2.93 14.81 -9.03
CA VAL A 76 -2.13 13.74 -9.65
C VAL A 76 -0.65 14.05 -9.74
N GLN A 77 -0.25 15.32 -9.74
CA GLN A 77 1.16 15.71 -9.64
C GLN A 77 1.68 15.47 -8.22
N LEU A 78 0.90 15.82 -7.20
CA LEU A 78 1.23 15.50 -5.80
C LEU A 78 1.32 13.98 -5.58
N TRP A 79 0.34 13.23 -6.06
CA TRP A 79 0.37 11.76 -6.02
C TRP A 79 1.57 11.19 -6.76
N GLY A 80 1.93 11.79 -7.90
CA GLY A 80 3.10 11.42 -8.69
C GLY A 80 4.41 11.56 -7.92
N ASN A 81 4.54 12.57 -7.05
CA ASN A 81 5.72 12.72 -6.19
C ASN A 81 5.87 11.57 -5.19
N LEU A 82 4.76 11.12 -4.58
CA LEU A 82 4.78 9.97 -3.68
C LEU A 82 5.22 8.70 -4.42
N ASN A 83 4.65 8.45 -5.60
CA ASN A 83 4.98 7.29 -6.44
C ASN A 83 6.45 7.31 -6.90
N TYR A 84 6.92 8.47 -7.38
CA TYR A 84 8.32 8.64 -7.77
C TYR A 84 9.25 8.35 -6.59
N THR A 85 8.91 8.87 -5.41
CA THR A 85 9.73 8.68 -4.20
C THR A 85 9.78 7.22 -3.79
N ASN A 86 8.65 6.52 -3.83
CA ASN A 86 8.61 5.09 -3.54
C ASN A 86 9.49 4.30 -4.52
N LEU A 87 9.30 4.50 -5.83
CA LEU A 87 10.07 3.83 -6.87
C LEU A 87 11.58 4.13 -6.78
N ALA A 88 11.95 5.40 -6.57
CA ALA A 88 13.34 5.83 -6.45
C ALA A 88 14.05 5.22 -5.22
N ASN A 89 13.28 4.77 -4.22
CA ASN A 89 13.80 4.12 -3.02
C ASN A 89 13.59 2.59 -3.04
N GLN A 90 13.37 2.00 -4.22
CA GLN A 90 13.21 0.55 -4.44
C GLN A 90 11.90 -0.03 -3.88
N GLY A 91 10.87 0.80 -3.71
CA GLY A 91 9.53 0.33 -3.42
C GLY A 91 8.77 -0.12 -4.67
N GLY A 92 7.56 -0.64 -4.44
CA GLY A 92 6.70 -1.22 -5.47
C GLY A 92 5.64 -0.24 -5.94
N TRP A 93 4.42 -0.46 -5.44
CA TRP A 93 3.22 0.24 -5.88
C TRP A 93 2.46 0.85 -4.69
N HIS A 94 1.35 1.49 -5.00
CA HIS A 94 0.37 1.97 -4.04
C HIS A 94 -0.98 1.32 -4.34
N GLU A 95 -1.76 0.94 -3.32
CA GLU A 95 -3.12 0.43 -3.49
C GLU A 95 -4.06 1.59 -3.84
N GLY A 96 -4.19 1.88 -5.14
CA GLY A 96 -5.05 2.95 -5.65
C GLY A 96 -4.34 4.31 -5.80
N ARG A 97 -5.12 5.38 -5.88
CA ARG A 97 -4.62 6.76 -6.05
C ARG A 97 -5.20 7.69 -4.99
N MET A 98 -5.02 7.33 -3.73
CA MET A 98 -5.74 7.87 -2.59
C MET A 98 -5.26 9.28 -2.20
N LEU A 99 -5.62 10.28 -2.99
CA LEU A 99 -5.41 11.70 -2.70
C LEU A 99 -6.56 12.54 -3.26
N ALA A 100 -7.16 13.37 -2.41
CA ALA A 100 -8.23 14.28 -2.78
C ALA A 100 -8.04 15.64 -2.11
N SER A 101 -8.53 16.69 -2.75
CA SER A 101 -8.39 18.07 -2.29
C SER A 101 -9.72 18.83 -2.27
N GLY A 102 -9.82 19.78 -1.33
CA GLY A 102 -10.97 20.66 -1.15
C GLY A 102 -12.28 19.89 -0.96
N PRO A 103 -13.33 20.17 -1.76
CA PRO A 103 -14.62 19.50 -1.62
C PRO A 103 -14.55 18.00 -1.94
N ARG A 104 -13.50 17.51 -2.61
CA ARG A 104 -13.36 16.09 -2.98
C ARG A 104 -12.94 15.19 -1.82
N ILE A 105 -12.54 15.77 -0.68
CA ILE A 105 -12.26 14.96 0.53
C ILE A 105 -13.54 14.34 1.10
N ASN A 106 -14.72 14.89 0.77
CA ASN A 106 -16.00 14.35 1.23
C ASN A 106 -17.00 14.19 0.07
N PRO A 107 -17.42 12.95 -0.26
CA PRO A 107 -17.08 11.69 0.40
C PRO A 107 -15.63 11.26 0.15
N TRP A 108 -15.02 10.60 1.15
CA TRP A 108 -13.69 9.98 1.05
C TRP A 108 -13.69 8.83 0.04
N LEU A 109 -12.51 8.30 -0.31
CA LEU A 109 -12.26 7.31 -1.37
C LEU A 109 -12.31 7.84 -2.80
N GLN A 110 -12.25 9.15 -2.96
CA GLN A 110 -12.07 9.77 -4.26
C GLN A 110 -10.58 9.74 -4.67
N GLU A 111 -10.29 9.22 -5.85
CA GLU A 111 -8.93 9.12 -6.37
C GLU A 111 -8.37 10.48 -6.85
N ALA A 112 -7.06 10.60 -6.94
CA ALA A 112 -6.37 11.79 -7.45
C ALA A 112 -6.73 12.09 -8.90
N THR A 113 -7.06 13.36 -9.19
CA THR A 113 -7.48 13.82 -10.53
C THR A 113 -6.64 14.99 -11.06
N GLN A 114 -6.98 15.48 -12.25
CA GLN A 114 -6.39 16.72 -12.78
C GLN A 114 -6.90 18.00 -12.08
N ARG A 115 -7.69 17.89 -10.99
CA ARG A 115 -8.06 19.06 -10.19
C ARG A 115 -6.80 19.76 -9.70
N VAL A 116 -6.71 21.06 -9.98
CA VAL A 116 -5.71 21.96 -9.43
C VAL A 116 -6.09 22.25 -7.98
N ILE A 117 -5.13 22.18 -7.06
CA ILE A 117 -5.36 22.57 -5.66
C ILE A 117 -5.55 24.09 -5.56
N GLU A 118 -6.45 24.52 -4.70
CA GLU A 118 -6.88 25.92 -4.51
C GLU A 118 -6.52 26.40 -3.09
N GLU A 119 -6.26 27.70 -2.93
CA GLU A 119 -6.02 28.28 -1.60
C GLU A 119 -7.20 27.97 -0.66
N GLU A 120 -6.90 27.67 0.59
CA GLU A 120 -7.79 27.18 1.64
C GLU A 120 -8.25 25.72 1.51
N ASP A 121 -7.77 24.98 0.51
CA ASP A 121 -8.07 23.55 0.40
C ASP A 121 -7.45 22.75 1.56
N LEU A 122 -8.21 21.79 2.07
CA LEU A 122 -7.62 20.62 2.69
C LEU A 122 -7.13 19.67 1.59
N VAL A 123 -5.98 19.04 1.78
CA VAL A 123 -5.40 18.02 0.89
C VAL A 123 -5.19 16.75 1.71
N GLY A 124 -6.09 15.80 1.56
CA GLY A 124 -6.09 14.52 2.28
C GLY A 124 -5.57 13.41 1.39
N PHE A 125 -4.73 12.54 1.94
CA PHE A 125 -4.22 11.38 1.23
C PHE A 125 -4.01 10.19 2.16
N ASP A 126 -3.99 9.00 1.56
CA ASP A 126 -3.51 7.76 2.15
C ASP A 126 -2.34 7.24 1.33
N THR A 127 -1.28 6.77 1.98
CA THR A 127 -0.13 6.25 1.27
C THR A 127 -0.42 4.91 0.64
N ASP A 128 -1.13 4.00 1.33
CA ASP A 128 -1.46 2.66 0.80
C ASP A 128 -0.23 1.97 0.15
N MET A 129 0.96 2.19 0.72
CA MET A 129 2.22 2.06 -0.02
C MET A 129 2.87 0.71 0.23
N VAL A 130 3.10 -0.06 -0.84
CA VAL A 130 4.05 -1.17 -0.82
C VAL A 130 5.45 -0.60 -1.03
N GLY A 131 6.18 -0.46 0.07
CA GLY A 131 7.52 0.10 0.11
C GLY A 131 8.62 -0.91 -0.23
N PRO A 132 9.88 -0.56 0.07
CA PRO A 132 11.03 -1.41 -0.23
C PRO A 132 10.95 -2.75 0.49
N PHE A 133 11.52 -3.78 -0.13
CA PHE A 133 11.43 -5.18 0.32
C PHE A 133 10.00 -5.73 0.40
N GLY A 134 9.01 -5.03 -0.17
CA GLY A 134 7.61 -5.45 -0.19
C GLY A 134 6.85 -5.18 1.11
N TYR A 135 7.40 -4.40 2.05
CA TYR A 135 6.72 -4.07 3.30
C TYR A 135 5.83 -2.85 3.16
N PHE A 136 4.63 -2.96 3.72
CA PHE A 136 3.57 -1.96 3.59
C PHE A 136 3.78 -0.79 4.56
N CYS A 137 3.51 0.43 4.12
CA CYS A 137 3.33 1.60 4.97
C CYS A 137 1.98 2.24 4.65
N ASP A 138 1.04 2.05 5.58
CA ASP A 138 -0.34 2.55 5.52
C ASP A 138 -0.47 3.74 6.49
N VAL A 139 -0.32 4.95 5.97
CA VAL A 139 -0.42 6.17 6.77
C VAL A 139 -1.15 7.26 6.00
N SER A 140 -2.21 7.78 6.61
CA SER A 140 -2.96 8.92 6.07
C SER A 140 -2.60 10.22 6.80
N ARG A 141 -2.59 11.34 6.06
CA ARG A 141 -2.46 12.70 6.60
C ARG A 141 -3.33 13.66 5.79
N THR A 142 -3.62 14.80 6.42
CA THR A 142 -4.32 15.91 5.76
C THR A 142 -3.52 17.18 5.99
N PHE A 143 -3.19 17.86 4.89
CA PHE A 143 -2.56 19.17 4.91
C PHE A 143 -3.60 20.26 4.61
N TYR A 144 -3.33 21.47 5.10
CA TYR A 144 -4.04 22.68 4.69
C TYR A 144 -3.15 23.44 3.70
N TYR A 145 -3.68 23.80 2.54
CA TYR A 145 -2.98 24.61 1.54
C TYR A 145 -3.47 26.06 1.61
N GLY A 146 -2.76 26.88 2.37
CA GLY A 146 -3.06 28.30 2.55
C GLY A 146 -1.94 28.97 3.33
N LYS A 147 -2.02 30.28 3.51
CA LYS A 147 -1.10 31.00 4.40
C LYS A 147 -1.50 30.79 5.85
N ASP A 148 -0.49 30.68 6.72
CA ASP A 148 -0.67 30.92 8.17
C ASP A 148 -1.08 32.37 8.44
#